data_AF-Q4TIU9-F1
#
_entry.id   AF-Q4TIU9-F1
#
_cell.length_a   1.000
_cell.length_b   1.000
_cell.length_c   1.000
_cell.angle_alpha   90.00
_cell.angle_beta   90.00
_cell.angle_gamma   90.00
#
_symmetry.space_group_name_H-M   'P 1'
#
loop_
_entity.id
_entity.type
_entity.pdbx_description
1 polymer ?
#
loop_
_entity_poly.entity_id
_entity_poly.type
_entity_poly.pdbx_seq_one_letter_code
_entity_poly.pdbx_strand_id
1 'polypeptide(L)'
;QNRKLFTFSTAFLTFLFAMLCVTNGGIYVLTKRDKYAAGTSILFGVLIEAIGVSWFYGVDRFSEDIERMMGFKPGLYWRLCWKFVSPLFLL
;
A
#
# COMPACT_ATOMS: atom_id res chain seq x y z
N GLN A 1 25.28 -15.77 4.10
CA GLN A 1 24.64 -16.90 4.80
C GLN A 1 23.19 -16.60 5.22
N ASN A 2 22.90 -15.44 5.83
CA ASN A 2 21.57 -15.11 6.41
C ASN A 2 20.38 -15.00 5.43
N ARG A 3 20.63 -14.76 4.13
CA ARG A 3 19.54 -14.66 3.12
C ARG A 3 18.76 -15.97 2.96
N LYS A 4 19.46 -17.12 3.00
CA LYS A 4 18.82 -18.44 2.85
C LYS A 4 17.92 -18.77 4.04
N LEU A 5 18.34 -18.39 5.25
CA LEU A 5 17.59 -18.61 6.48
C LEU A 5 16.31 -17.76 6.51
N PHE A 6 16.39 -16.51 6.04
CA PHE A 6 15.22 -15.64 5.92
C PHE A 6 14.19 -16.22 4.94
N THR A 7 14.63 -16.59 3.73
CA THR A 7 13.74 -17.17 2.71
C THR A 7 13.09 -18.47 3.18
N PHE A 8 13.85 -19.36 3.84
CA PHE A 8 13.29 -20.60 4.39
C PHE A 8 12.23 -20.31 5.47
N SER A 9 12.51 -19.36 6.36
CA SER A 9 11.55 -18.93 7.39
C SER A 9 10.28 -18.34 6.77
N THR A 10 10.39 -17.46 5.77
CA THR A 10 9.21 -16.88 5.10
C THR A 10 8.39 -17.95 4.39
N ALA A 11 9.04 -18.86 3.66
CA ALA A 11 8.38 -19.96 2.96
C ALA A 11 7.69 -20.94 3.92
N PHE A 12 8.31 -21.24 5.05
CA PHE A 12 7.71 -22.09 6.08
C PHE A 12 6.49 -21.43 6.72
N LEU A 13 6.57 -20.13 7.04
CA LEU A 13 5.45 -19.36 7.57
C LEU A 13 4.28 -19.30 6.58
N THR A 14 4.53 -18.98 5.30
CA THR A 14 3.47 -18.94 4.29
C THR A 14 2.84 -20.32 4.06
N PHE A 15 3.61 -21.40 4.14
CA PHE A 15 3.10 -22.77 4.06
C PHE A 15 2.16 -23.11 5.22
N LEU A 16 2.51 -22.75 6.46
CA LEU A 16 1.61 -22.93 7.62
C LEU A 16 0.31 -22.14 7.46
N PHE A 17 0.41 -20.88 6.98
CA PHE A 17 -0.77 -20.06 6.70
C PHE A 17 -1.66 -20.63 5.59
N ALA A 18 -1.07 -21.28 4.58
CA ALA A 18 -1.80 -21.95 3.52
C ALA A 18 -2.50 -23.22 4.02
N MET A 19 -1.88 -23.97 4.94
CA MET A 19 -2.46 -25.19 5.51
C MET A 19 -3.78 -24.92 6.28
N LEU A 20 -3.88 -23.77 6.95
CA LEU A 20 -5.12 -23.29 7.59
C LEU A 20 -6.26 -23.05 6.59
N CYS A 21 -5.94 -22.83 5.31
CA CYS A 21 -6.93 -22.61 4.26
C CYS A 21 -7.43 -23.91 3.60
N VAL A 22 -6.77 -25.06 3.84
CA VAL A 22 -7.09 -26.36 3.21
C VAL A 22 -7.92 -27.26 4.13
N THR A 23 -8.13 -26.88 5.39
CA THR A 23 -8.95 -27.63 6.35
C THR A 23 -10.43 -27.64 5.95
N ASN A 24 -11.26 -28.51 6.53
CA ASN A 24 -12.70 -28.64 6.20
C ASN A 24 -13.50 -27.31 6.29
N GLY A 25 -13.02 -26.33 7.05
CA GLY A 25 -13.60 -24.97 7.14
C GLY A 25 -12.82 -23.89 6.38
N GLY A 26 -11.86 -24.26 5.55
CA GLY A 26 -10.88 -23.36 4.93
C GLY A 26 -11.49 -22.30 4.02
N ILE A 27 -12.56 -22.63 3.28
CA ILE A 27 -13.29 -21.68 2.44
C ILE A 27 -13.85 -20.50 3.26
N TYR A 28 -14.34 -20.73 4.47
CA TYR A 28 -14.82 -19.66 5.34
C TYR A 28 -13.68 -18.73 5.79
N VAL A 29 -12.51 -19.30 6.10
CA VAL A 29 -11.32 -18.53 6.49
C VAL A 29 -10.80 -17.71 5.30
N LEU A 30 -10.79 -18.30 4.10
CA LEU A 30 -10.40 -17.64 2.85
C LEU A 30 -11.33 -16.47 2.53
N THR A 31 -12.65 -16.67 2.51
CA THR A 31 -13.60 -15.58 2.19
C THR A 31 -13.53 -14.44 3.21
N LYS A 32 -13.30 -14.74 4.50
CA LYS A 32 -13.08 -13.71 5.52
C LYS A 32 -11.77 -12.95 5.28
N ARG A 33 -10.68 -13.65 4.94
CA ARG A 33 -9.39 -13.01 4.63
C ARG A 33 -9.47 -12.17 3.35
N ASP A 34 -10.13 -12.62 2.32
CA ASP A 34 -10.25 -11.88 1.05
C ASP A 34 -11.08 -10.61 1.21
N LYS A 35 -12.20 -10.67 1.97
CA LYS A 35 -13.04 -9.50 2.21
C LYS A 35 -12.40 -8.45 3.11
N TYR A 36 -11.65 -8.85 4.14
CA TYR A 36 -11.14 -7.93 5.16
C TYR A 36 -9.64 -7.66 5.09
N ALA A 37 -8.81 -8.62 4.69
CA ALA A 37 -7.36 -8.45 4.76
C ALA A 37 -6.79 -7.72 3.55
N ALA A 38 -7.21 -8.07 2.33
CA ALA A 38 -6.63 -7.48 1.12
C ALA A 38 -7.09 -6.04 0.92
N GLY A 39 -8.41 -5.81 0.89
CA GLY A 39 -8.97 -4.48 0.63
C GLY A 39 -8.62 -3.47 1.73
N THR A 40 -8.94 -3.79 2.99
CA THR A 40 -8.79 -2.84 4.09
C THR A 40 -7.32 -2.51 4.40
N SER A 41 -6.41 -3.49 4.29
CA SER A 41 -4.99 -3.23 4.57
C SER A 41 -4.33 -2.36 3.50
N ILE A 42 -4.67 -2.58 2.22
CA ILE A 42 -4.13 -1.77 1.11
C ILE A 42 -4.65 -0.34 1.21
N LEU A 43 -5.96 -0.17 1.45
CA LEU A 43 -6.54 1.16 1.64
C LEU A 43 -5.89 1.89 2.81
N PHE A 44 -5.72 1.23 3.95
CA PHE A 44 -5.06 1.84 5.10
C PHE A 44 -3.59 2.21 4.82
N GLY A 45 -2.85 1.33 4.13
CA GLY A 45 -1.45 1.59 3.75
C GLY A 45 -1.31 2.80 2.84
N VAL A 46 -2.10 2.84 1.76
CA VAL A 46 -2.10 3.97 0.82
C VAL A 46 -2.55 5.25 1.50
N LEU A 47 -3.47 5.19 2.48
CA LEU A 47 -3.91 6.36 3.26
C LEU A 47 -2.75 6.95 4.08
N ILE A 48 -1.99 6.11 4.77
CA ILE A 48 -0.82 6.58 5.51
C ILE A 48 0.25 7.15 4.58
N GLU A 49 0.53 6.48 3.46
CA GLU A 49 1.50 6.97 2.48
C GLU A 49 1.07 8.33 1.90
N ALA A 50 -0.20 8.49 1.54
CA ALA A 50 -0.77 9.73 1.04
C ALA A 50 -0.71 10.87 2.08
N ILE A 51 -1.02 10.59 3.34
CA ILE A 51 -0.88 11.57 4.44
C ILE A 51 0.59 11.93 4.66
N GLY A 52 1.49 10.94 4.60
CA GLY A 52 2.93 11.16 4.68
C GLY A 52 3.44 12.08 3.58
N VAL A 53 3.09 11.82 2.32
CA VAL A 53 3.52 12.66 1.19
C VAL A 53 2.89 14.05 1.27
N SER A 54 1.58 14.15 1.54
CA SER A 54 0.89 15.44 1.56
C SER A 54 1.27 16.33 2.75
N TRP A 55 1.52 15.75 3.93
CA TRP A 55 1.72 16.50 5.18
C TRP A 55 3.18 16.54 5.65
N PHE A 56 3.95 15.46 5.48
CA PHE A 56 5.39 15.44 5.84
C PHE A 56 6.29 15.90 4.69
N TYR A 57 6.07 15.44 3.45
CA TYR A 57 6.92 15.82 2.31
C TYR A 57 6.58 17.22 1.77
N GLY A 58 5.30 17.57 1.81
CA GLY A 58 4.78 18.84 1.33
C GLY A 58 4.59 18.83 -0.19
N VAL A 59 3.37 19.16 -0.61
CA VAL A 59 2.95 19.24 -2.03
C VAL A 59 3.86 20.18 -2.84
N ASP A 60 4.48 21.15 -2.18
CA ASP A 60 5.38 22.10 -2.83
C ASP A 60 6.67 21.45 -3.34
N ARG A 61 7.35 20.68 -2.48
CA ARG A 61 8.58 19.94 -2.87
C ARG A 61 8.27 18.85 -3.87
N PHE A 62 7.13 18.18 -3.72
CA PHE A 62 6.74 17.11 -4.63
C PHE A 62 6.53 17.62 -6.07
N SER A 63 5.95 18.82 -6.20
CA SER A 63 5.80 19.48 -7.49
C SER A 63 7.14 19.91 -8.11
N GLU A 64 8.13 20.25 -7.29
CA GLU A 64 9.47 20.64 -7.73
C GLU A 64 10.30 19.42 -8.17
N ASP A 65 10.16 18.28 -7.49
CA ASP A 65 10.81 17.03 -7.88
C ASP A 65 10.27 16.49 -9.20
N ILE A 66 8.97 16.63 -9.46
CA ILE A 66 8.38 16.23 -10.75
C ILE A 66 8.81 17.16 -11.87
N GLU A 67 8.92 18.46 -11.58
CA GLU A 67 9.48 19.41 -12.54
C GLU A 67 10.92 19.03 -12.89
N ARG A 68 11.73 18.57 -11.91
CA ARG A 68 13.08 18.05 -12.16
C ARG A 68 13.11 16.73 -12.94
N MET A 69 12.14 15.84 -12.74
CA MET A 69 12.10 14.54 -13.43
C MET A 69 11.54 14.63 -14.85
N MET A 70 10.48 15.41 -15.05
CA MET A 70 9.72 15.47 -16.30
C MET A 70 10.03 16.72 -17.14
N GLY A 71 10.74 17.71 -16.57
CA GLY A 71 11.09 18.96 -17.26
C GLY A 71 9.95 19.95 -17.45
N PHE A 72 8.72 19.61 -17.03
CA PHE A 72 7.57 20.49 -17.05
C PHE A 72 6.91 20.54 -15.68
N LYS A 73 6.42 21.73 -15.31
CA LYS A 73 5.79 21.96 -14.01
C LYS A 73 4.32 21.51 -14.06
N PRO A 74 3.91 20.53 -13.25
CA PRO A 74 2.50 20.15 -13.19
C PRO A 74 1.67 21.32 -12.68
N GLY A 75 0.58 21.66 -13.37
CA GLY A 75 -0.27 22.81 -13.05
C GLY A 75 -0.94 22.73 -11.67
N LEU A 76 -1.47 23.86 -11.18
CA LEU A 76 -2.16 23.97 -9.89
C LEU A 76 -3.30 22.95 -9.69
N TYR A 77 -3.99 22.58 -10.77
CA TYR A 77 -5.01 21.52 -10.76
C TYR A 77 -4.45 20.17 -10.31
N TRP A 78 -3.22 19.82 -10.72
CA TRP A 78 -2.57 18.56 -10.36
C TRP A 78 -2.10 18.55 -8.91
N ARG A 79 -1.58 19.69 -8.42
CA ARG A 79 -1.26 19.87 -7.00
C ARG A 79 -2.49 19.76 -6.11
N LEU A 80 -3.61 20.36 -6.50
CA LEU A 80 -4.88 20.26 -5.77
C LEU A 80 -5.44 18.85 -5.82
N CYS A 81 -5.36 18.19 -6.98
CA CYS A 81 -5.67 16.78 -7.13
C CYS A 81 -4.87 15.94 -6.13
N TRP A 82 -3.58 16.16 -5.97
CA TRP A 82 -2.80 15.38 -5.01
C TRP A 82 -3.00 15.74 -3.54
N LYS A 83 -3.45 16.96 -3.26
CA LYS A 83 -3.79 17.40 -1.91
C LYS A 83 -5.19 16.94 -1.47
N PHE A 84 -6.13 16.78 -2.40
CA PHE A 84 -7.53 16.45 -2.14
C PHE A 84 -7.95 15.07 -2.64
N VAL A 85 -7.56 14.65 -3.85
CA VAL A 85 -7.91 13.31 -4.38
C VAL A 85 -7.22 12.22 -3.58
N SER A 86 -5.99 12.41 -3.10
CA SER A 86 -5.34 11.39 -2.26
C SER A 86 -6.11 11.09 -0.97
N PRO A 87 -6.51 12.08 -0.14
CA PRO A 87 -7.35 11.81 1.03
C PRO A 87 -8.81 11.45 0.68
N LEU A 88 -9.37 11.91 -0.44
CA LEU A 88 -10.77 11.66 -0.82
C LEU A 88 -10.98 10.32 -1.54
N PHE A 89 -9.96 9.73 -2.16
CA PHE A 89 -10.06 8.40 -2.80
C PHE A 89 -9.94 7.24 -1.79
N LEU A 90 -9.47 7.56 -0.58
CA LEU A 90 -9.22 6.62 0.51
C LEU A 90 -10.29 6.68 1.61
N LEU A 91 -11.20 7.63 1.51
CA LEU A 91 -12.37 7.83 2.39
C LEU A 91 -13.63 7.36 1.64
#